data_AF-A0A1V0GR00-F1
#
_entry.id   AF-A0A1V0GR00-F1
#
_cell.length_a   1.000
_cell.length_b   1.000
_cell.length_c   1.000
_cell.angle_alpha   90.00
_cell.angle_beta   90.00
_cell.angle_gamma   90.00
#
_symmetry.space_group_name_H-M   'P 1'
#
loop_
_entity.id
_entity.type
_entity.pdbx_description
1 polymer ?
#
loop_
_entity_poly.entity_id
_entity_poly.type
_entity_poly.pdbx_seq_one_letter_code
_entity_poly.pdbx_strand_id
1 'polypeptide(L)'
;MLVLGNSHTAAPRIALRDNPGRWPGFAPDVFAMPGHTIAELDLRDRVFHPANDDVRKKMVYYNGVPDLPVAAYDAFVVLGCLSFSSLPALQETHRSGDFPSVARGGDCTLISTGFADALVAQRIERSPALRLIRALAGLGQGPVVFMDTVLPSADCRDDPQTFAPHVEMAARGDGASYHARYLRLLRQALGQDARHVPQPADTILDEVFTAPEWMRGSMRMQPRRDVPHESTEYGHANPAYGARQVDLIVAALGS
;
A
#
# COMPACT_ATOMS: atom_id res chain seq x y z
N MET A 1 12.49 14.85 -5.48
CA MET A 1 11.52 13.90 -4.89
C MET A 1 12.00 12.45 -4.90
N LEU A 2 11.66 11.68 -3.85
CA LEU A 2 11.86 10.23 -3.73
C LEU A 2 10.53 9.47 -3.60
N VAL A 3 10.33 8.41 -4.39
CA VAL A 3 9.27 7.41 -4.21
C VAL A 3 9.87 6.20 -3.51
N LEU A 4 9.28 5.80 -2.38
CA LEU A 4 9.74 4.67 -1.57
C LEU A 4 8.64 3.71 -1.20
N GLY A 5 8.96 2.41 -1.14
CA GLY A 5 7.97 1.40 -0.79
C GLY A 5 8.48 -0.03 -0.93
N ASN A 6 7.53 -0.95 -1.08
CA ASN A 6 7.83 -2.35 -1.32
C ASN A 6 7.55 -2.75 -2.78
N SER A 7 7.20 -4.01 -3.02
CA SER A 7 6.91 -4.55 -4.36
C SER A 7 5.83 -3.77 -5.14
N HIS A 8 4.93 -3.06 -4.47
CA HIS A 8 3.91 -2.24 -5.14
C HIS A 8 4.48 -1.03 -5.89
N THR A 9 5.74 -0.65 -5.66
CA THR A 9 6.44 0.37 -6.45
C THR A 9 6.76 -0.09 -7.88
N ALA A 10 6.67 -1.39 -8.17
CA ALA A 10 7.04 -1.94 -9.48
C ALA A 10 6.16 -1.38 -10.61
N ALA A 11 4.85 -1.35 -10.43
CA ALA A 11 3.90 -0.85 -11.43
C ALA A 11 4.16 0.61 -11.85
N PRO A 12 4.22 1.59 -10.93
CA PRO A 12 4.49 2.99 -11.30
C PRO A 12 5.92 3.18 -11.83
N ARG A 13 6.91 2.42 -11.33
CA ARG A 13 8.28 2.46 -11.86
C ARG A 13 8.34 2.04 -13.33
N ILE A 14 7.63 0.97 -13.69
CA ILE A 14 7.53 0.51 -15.09
C ILE A 14 6.77 1.54 -15.93
N ALA A 15 5.68 2.10 -15.42
CA ALA A 15 4.92 3.13 -16.13
C ALA A 15 5.77 4.37 -16.46
N LEU A 16 6.58 4.85 -15.51
CA LEU A 16 7.51 5.97 -15.69
C LEU A 16 8.58 5.67 -16.74
N ARG A 17 9.14 4.46 -16.72
CA ARG A 17 10.14 3.99 -17.70
C ARG A 17 9.56 3.92 -19.11
N ASP A 18 8.36 3.36 -19.25
CA ASP A 18 7.77 3.05 -20.55
C ASP A 18 7.03 4.25 -21.17
N ASN A 19 6.61 5.22 -20.36
CA ASN A 19 5.85 6.40 -20.79
C ASN A 19 6.41 7.72 -20.23
N PRO A 20 7.72 8.02 -20.36
CA PRO A 20 8.31 9.22 -19.74
C PRO A 20 7.71 10.52 -20.29
N GLY A 21 7.21 10.52 -21.53
CA GLY A 21 6.55 11.68 -22.14
C GLY A 21 5.20 12.04 -21.53
N ARG A 22 4.58 11.14 -20.75
CA ARG A 22 3.29 11.40 -20.09
C ARG A 22 3.41 12.37 -18.91
N TRP A 23 4.57 12.41 -18.26
CA TRP A 23 4.85 13.33 -17.15
C TRP A 23 6.15 14.12 -17.41
N PRO A 24 6.13 15.10 -18.34
CA PRO A 24 7.31 15.87 -18.69
C PRO A 24 7.96 16.52 -17.46
N GLY A 25 9.25 16.30 -17.27
CA GLY A 25 10.01 16.85 -16.14
C GLY A 25 9.82 16.12 -14.81
N PHE A 26 8.93 15.12 -14.73
CA PHE A 26 8.74 14.31 -13.54
C PHE A 26 9.65 13.08 -13.59
N ALA A 27 10.83 13.20 -12.96
CA ALA A 27 11.84 12.14 -12.90
C ALA A 27 12.18 11.81 -11.44
N PRO A 28 11.29 11.10 -10.72
CA PRO A 28 11.57 10.73 -9.33
C PRO A 28 12.61 9.63 -9.24
N ASP A 29 13.41 9.66 -8.17
CA ASP A 29 14.15 8.49 -7.75
C ASP A 29 13.18 7.49 -7.11
N VAL A 30 13.37 6.21 -7.40
CA VAL A 30 12.53 5.12 -6.86
C VAL A 30 13.41 4.20 -6.02
N PHE A 31 13.05 4.05 -4.76
CA PHE A 31 13.68 3.14 -3.82
C PHE A 31 12.69 2.07 -3.35
N ALA A 32 13.03 0.81 -3.51
CA ALA A 32 12.12 -0.29 -3.19
C ALA A 32 12.82 -1.43 -2.46
N MET A 33 12.12 -2.00 -1.47
CA MET A 33 12.61 -3.13 -0.67
C MET A 33 11.63 -4.31 -0.71
N PRO A 34 12.11 -5.55 -0.81
CA PRO A 34 11.23 -6.71 -1.00
C PRO A 34 10.41 -7.04 0.25
N GLY A 35 9.11 -7.33 0.05
CA GLY A 35 8.22 -7.75 1.13
C GLY A 35 8.14 -6.73 2.27
N HIS A 36 8.51 -7.16 3.48
CA HIS A 36 8.47 -6.34 4.69
C HIS A 36 9.81 -5.71 5.08
N THR A 37 10.89 -5.94 4.32
CA THR A 37 12.25 -5.58 4.75
C THR A 37 12.49 -4.07 4.78
N ILE A 38 11.60 -3.26 4.21
CA ILE A 38 11.65 -1.80 4.39
C ILE A 38 11.48 -1.39 5.86
N ALA A 39 10.79 -2.21 6.66
CA ALA A 39 10.62 -2.02 8.10
C ALA A 39 11.94 -2.18 8.86
N GLU A 40 12.95 -2.77 8.23
CA GLU A 40 14.28 -3.01 8.81
C GLU A 40 15.28 -1.92 8.40
N LEU A 41 14.79 -0.78 7.88
CA LEU A 41 15.59 0.41 7.66
C LEU A 41 15.41 1.38 8.82
N ASP A 42 16.49 2.04 9.21
CA ASP A 42 16.49 3.06 10.25
C ASP A 42 16.99 4.40 9.69
N LEU A 43 16.23 5.46 9.94
CA LEU A 43 16.56 6.81 9.49
C LEU A 43 17.35 7.51 10.58
N ARG A 44 18.65 7.74 10.33
CA ARG A 44 19.53 8.49 11.24
C ARG A 44 20.32 9.48 10.41
N ASP A 45 20.46 10.71 10.91
CA ASP A 45 21.21 11.79 10.25
C ASP A 45 20.84 11.97 8.76
N ARG A 46 19.54 11.85 8.44
CA ARG A 46 18.98 11.94 7.07
C ARG A 46 19.51 10.87 6.11
N VAL A 47 19.87 9.70 6.62
CA VAL A 47 20.27 8.54 5.83
C VAL A 47 19.48 7.31 6.32
N PHE A 48 18.85 6.59 5.40
CA PHE A 48 18.30 5.27 5.71
C PHE A 48 19.42 4.24 5.71
N HIS A 49 19.59 3.56 6.84
CA HIS A 49 20.56 2.50 7.03
C HIS A 49 19.87 1.14 7.16
N PRO A 50 20.44 0.08 6.57
CA PRO A 50 19.97 -1.28 6.82
C PRO A 50 20.29 -1.71 8.25
N ALA A 51 19.36 -2.40 8.92
CA ALA A 51 19.55 -2.89 10.29
C ALA A 51 20.62 -4.00 10.40
N ASN A 52 20.88 -4.74 9.32
CA ASN A 52 21.84 -5.84 9.28
C ASN A 52 22.36 -6.08 7.85
N ASP A 53 23.35 -6.96 7.71
CA ASP A 53 24.00 -7.26 6.42
C ASP A 53 23.08 -7.90 5.38
N ASP A 54 22.05 -8.64 5.80
CA ASP A 54 21.11 -9.24 4.86
C ASP A 54 20.16 -8.20 4.26
N VAL A 55 19.71 -7.23 5.07
CA VAL A 55 18.97 -6.06 4.57
C VAL A 55 19.87 -5.21 3.67
N ARG A 56 21.15 -5.03 4.03
CA ARG A 56 22.13 -4.33 3.18
C ARG A 56 22.29 -4.99 1.82
N LYS A 57 22.46 -6.32 1.76
CA LYS A 57 22.56 -7.08 0.50
C LYS A 57 21.32 -6.86 -0.37
N LYS A 58 20.12 -6.88 0.23
CA LYS A 58 18.87 -6.60 -0.49
C LYS A 58 18.84 -5.17 -1.02
N MET A 59 19.25 -4.19 -0.19
CA MET A 59 19.30 -2.79 -0.58
C MET A 59 20.21 -2.57 -1.80
N VAL A 60 21.41 -3.14 -1.77
CA VAL A 60 22.36 -3.10 -2.91
C VAL A 60 21.79 -3.82 -4.13
N TYR A 61 21.18 -5.00 -3.94
CA TYR A 61 20.62 -5.76 -5.06
C TYR A 61 19.50 -5.00 -5.78
N TYR A 62 18.54 -4.44 -5.03
CA TYR A 62 17.34 -3.80 -5.60
C TYR A 62 17.55 -2.34 -6.01
N ASN A 63 18.45 -1.62 -5.34
CA ASN A 63 18.58 -0.16 -5.50
C ASN A 63 19.99 0.28 -5.88
N GLY A 64 20.98 -0.62 -5.90
CA GLY A 64 22.37 -0.29 -6.23
C GLY A 64 23.13 0.46 -5.13
N VAL A 65 22.50 0.72 -3.98
CA VAL A 65 23.07 1.51 -2.88
C VAL A 65 23.06 0.74 -1.55
N PRO A 66 24.10 0.88 -0.69
CA PRO A 66 24.17 0.23 0.61
C PRO A 66 23.53 1.04 1.76
N ASP A 67 23.24 2.32 1.50
CA ASP A 67 22.57 3.29 2.34
C ASP A 67 21.88 4.32 1.42
N LEU A 68 20.88 5.04 1.92
CA LEU A 68 20.09 5.98 1.13
C LEU A 68 20.06 7.34 1.82
N PRO A 69 20.94 8.27 1.43
CA PRO A 69 20.84 9.66 1.82
C PRO A 69 19.55 10.28 1.27
N VAL A 70 18.81 11.00 2.13
CA VAL A 70 17.53 11.63 1.74
C VAL A 70 17.54 13.16 1.81
N ALA A 71 18.68 13.77 2.15
CA ALA A 71 18.80 15.22 2.29
C ALA A 71 18.58 16.00 0.97
N ALA A 72 18.79 15.35 -0.19
CA ALA A 72 18.63 15.97 -1.50
C ALA A 72 17.17 16.00 -2.00
N TYR A 73 16.24 15.35 -1.28
CA TYR A 73 14.84 15.29 -1.67
C TYR A 73 14.00 16.32 -0.90
N ASP A 74 13.11 16.95 -1.63
CA ASP A 74 12.19 18.02 -1.23
C ASP A 74 10.73 17.56 -1.17
N ALA A 75 10.47 16.29 -1.45
CA ALA A 75 9.17 15.65 -1.38
C ALA A 75 9.34 14.13 -1.32
N PHE A 76 8.38 13.44 -0.70
CA PHE A 76 8.41 12.00 -0.53
C PHE A 76 7.06 11.37 -0.89
N VAL A 77 7.11 10.18 -1.50
CA VAL A 77 5.94 9.34 -1.74
C VAL A 77 6.18 7.98 -1.11
N VAL A 78 5.30 7.57 -0.19
CA VAL A 78 5.29 6.23 0.40
C VAL A 78 4.22 5.40 -0.31
N LEU A 79 4.60 4.27 -0.89
CA LEU A 79 3.70 3.42 -1.67
C LEU A 79 3.67 1.98 -1.16
N GLY A 80 2.47 1.51 -0.83
CA GLY A 80 2.24 0.16 -0.30
C GLY A 80 2.57 0.08 1.20
N CYS A 81 3.13 -1.05 1.63
CA CYS A 81 3.57 -1.28 3.03
C CYS A 81 2.46 -1.25 4.10
N LEU A 82 1.21 -1.05 3.71
CA LEU A 82 0.00 -1.20 4.51
C LEU A 82 -1.10 -1.64 3.54
N SER A 83 -1.79 -2.74 3.88
CA SER A 83 -2.83 -3.31 3.03
C SER A 83 -4.12 -3.53 3.81
N PHE A 84 -5.21 -2.96 3.31
CA PHE A 84 -6.55 -3.26 3.80
C PHE A 84 -6.87 -4.75 3.70
N SER A 85 -6.40 -5.44 2.65
CA SER A 85 -6.69 -6.87 2.42
C SER A 85 -6.11 -7.81 3.48
N SER A 86 -5.24 -7.31 4.36
CA SER A 86 -4.69 -8.06 5.50
C SER A 86 -5.55 -7.99 6.77
N LEU A 87 -6.54 -7.08 6.80
CA LEU A 87 -7.41 -6.84 7.95
C LEU A 87 -8.64 -7.75 8.05
N PRO A 88 -9.26 -8.25 6.95
CA PRO A 88 -10.48 -9.06 7.04
C PRO A 88 -10.38 -10.29 7.95
N ALA A 89 -9.19 -10.87 8.11
CA ALA A 89 -8.95 -11.97 9.04
C ALA A 89 -9.27 -11.61 10.51
N LEU A 90 -9.20 -10.33 10.88
CA LEU A 90 -9.52 -9.86 12.23
C LEU A 90 -11.01 -9.96 12.58
N GLN A 91 -11.88 -10.13 11.57
CA GLN A 91 -13.32 -10.14 11.74
C GLN A 91 -14.00 -11.44 11.29
N GLU A 92 -13.24 -12.50 11.03
CA GLU A 92 -13.81 -13.80 10.64
C GLU A 92 -14.82 -14.30 11.69
N THR A 93 -14.37 -14.38 12.94
CA THR A 93 -15.14 -14.94 14.05
C THR A 93 -15.65 -13.87 15.03
N HIS A 94 -15.03 -12.69 15.06
CA HIS A 94 -15.35 -11.63 16.03
C HIS A 94 -15.76 -10.34 15.31
N ARG A 95 -17.00 -9.91 15.48
CA ARG A 95 -17.56 -8.75 14.76
C ARG A 95 -18.25 -7.77 15.70
N SER A 96 -18.16 -6.49 15.37
CA SER A 96 -18.88 -5.44 16.09
C SER A 96 -20.33 -5.35 15.62
N GLY A 97 -21.23 -4.95 16.53
CA GLY A 97 -22.67 -4.91 16.28
C GLY A 97 -23.13 -3.98 15.15
N ASP A 98 -22.28 -3.04 14.73
CA ASP A 98 -22.52 -2.10 13.65
C ASP A 98 -22.11 -2.63 12.25
N PHE A 99 -21.63 -3.88 12.15
CA PHE A 99 -21.43 -4.51 10.85
C PHE A 99 -22.76 -4.94 10.20
N PRO A 100 -22.94 -4.74 8.89
CA PRO A 100 -24.15 -5.17 8.18
C PRO A 100 -24.49 -6.65 8.36
N SER A 101 -23.49 -7.55 8.38
CA SER A 101 -23.73 -8.97 8.59
C SER A 101 -24.30 -9.29 9.96
N VAL A 102 -23.89 -8.56 11.00
CA VAL A 102 -24.38 -8.73 12.38
C VAL A 102 -25.80 -8.20 12.50
N ALA A 103 -26.10 -7.05 11.89
CA ALA A 103 -27.45 -6.49 11.86
C ALA A 103 -28.47 -7.43 11.18
N ARG A 104 -28.01 -8.30 10.28
CA ARG A 104 -28.84 -9.35 9.63
C ARG A 104 -28.88 -10.67 10.39
N GLY A 105 -28.32 -10.73 11.61
CA GLY A 105 -28.31 -11.94 12.44
C GLY A 105 -27.25 -12.97 12.07
N GLY A 106 -26.16 -12.55 11.42
CA GLY A 106 -25.04 -13.44 11.10
C GLY A 106 -24.35 -13.97 12.36
N ASP A 107 -24.00 -15.27 12.35
CA ASP A 107 -23.33 -15.94 13.47
C ASP A 107 -21.91 -15.39 13.67
N CYS A 108 -21.60 -14.94 14.89
CA CYS A 108 -20.29 -14.45 15.31
C CYS A 108 -20.20 -14.25 16.83
N THR A 109 -18.99 -14.14 17.34
CA THR A 109 -18.75 -13.57 18.67
C THR A 109 -18.81 -12.05 18.59
N LEU A 110 -19.73 -11.45 19.35
CA LEU A 110 -19.83 -9.99 19.41
C LEU A 110 -18.66 -9.38 20.17
N ILE A 111 -18.04 -8.36 19.56
CA ILE A 111 -17.07 -7.48 20.20
C ILE A 111 -17.57 -6.04 20.18
N SER A 112 -17.04 -5.20 21.07
CA SER A 112 -17.38 -3.77 21.05
C SER A 112 -16.79 -3.10 19.80
N THR A 113 -17.48 -2.08 19.29
CA THR A 113 -16.96 -1.25 18.17
C THR A 113 -15.62 -0.61 18.54
N GLY A 114 -15.44 -0.20 19.81
CA GLY A 114 -14.16 0.33 20.29
C GLY A 114 -13.02 -0.68 20.25
N PHE A 115 -13.29 -1.96 20.55
CA PHE A 115 -12.28 -3.02 20.42
C PHE A 115 -11.92 -3.28 18.96
N ALA A 116 -12.92 -3.34 18.06
CA ALA A 116 -12.69 -3.50 16.63
C ALA A 116 -11.86 -2.34 16.04
N ASP A 117 -12.17 -1.09 16.45
CA ASP A 117 -11.41 0.10 16.07
C ASP A 117 -9.96 0.02 16.58
N ALA A 118 -9.75 -0.40 17.83
CA ALA A 118 -8.42 -0.56 18.41
C ALA A 118 -7.57 -1.60 17.67
N LEU A 119 -8.16 -2.71 17.22
CA LEU A 119 -7.47 -3.73 16.42
C LEU A 119 -6.99 -3.17 15.08
N VAL A 120 -7.85 -2.45 14.36
CA VAL A 120 -7.50 -1.82 13.08
C VAL A 120 -6.45 -0.73 13.27
N ALA A 121 -6.65 0.14 14.27
CA ALA A 121 -5.69 1.20 14.60
C ALA A 121 -4.32 0.61 14.96
N GLN A 122 -4.26 -0.47 15.74
CA GLN A 122 -3.00 -1.13 16.07
C GLN A 122 -2.27 -1.67 14.83
N ARG A 123 -3.00 -2.18 13.83
CA ARG A 123 -2.40 -2.63 12.56
C ARG A 123 -1.83 -1.47 11.74
N ILE A 124 -2.54 -0.35 11.69
CA ILE A 124 -2.08 0.88 11.03
C ILE A 124 -0.83 1.42 11.75
N GLU A 125 -0.89 1.55 13.07
CA GLU A 125 0.19 2.08 13.91
C GLU A 125 1.49 1.27 13.82
N ARG A 126 1.38 -0.05 13.68
CA ARG A 126 2.53 -0.95 13.53
C ARG A 126 2.97 -1.15 12.08
N SER A 127 2.34 -0.49 11.13
CA SER A 127 2.67 -0.68 9.71
C SER A 127 4.03 -0.07 9.37
N PRO A 128 4.83 -0.72 8.51
CA PRO A 128 6.04 -0.12 7.98
C PRO A 128 5.76 1.20 7.25
N ALA A 129 4.59 1.33 6.60
CA ALA A 129 4.16 2.56 5.96
C ALA A 129 4.13 3.74 6.95
N LEU A 130 3.43 3.61 8.09
CA LEU A 130 3.28 4.72 9.03
C LEU A 130 4.61 5.09 9.70
N ARG A 131 5.47 4.10 9.98
CA ARG A 131 6.83 4.37 10.48
C ARG A 131 7.64 5.20 9.49
N LEU A 132 7.62 4.84 8.21
CA LEU A 132 8.33 5.58 7.15
C LEU A 132 7.77 6.99 6.99
N ILE A 133 6.44 7.12 6.97
CA ILE A 133 5.75 8.42 6.86
C ILE A 133 6.19 9.35 7.98
N ARG A 134 6.12 8.91 9.24
CA ARG A 134 6.53 9.71 10.41
C ARG A 134 8.00 10.08 10.36
N ALA A 135 8.87 9.14 9.97
CA ALA A 135 10.30 9.39 9.84
C ALA A 135 10.59 10.48 8.81
N LEU A 136 9.91 10.44 7.66
CA LEU A 136 10.07 11.39 6.56
C LEU A 136 9.45 12.75 6.86
N ALA A 137 8.23 12.76 7.42
CA ALA A 137 7.55 13.98 7.84
C ALA A 137 8.37 14.74 8.90
N GLY A 138 8.96 14.00 9.85
CA GLY A 138 9.84 14.55 10.88
C GLY A 138 11.10 15.24 10.35
N LEU A 139 11.49 15.04 9.09
CA LEU A 139 12.59 15.77 8.46
C LEU A 139 12.25 17.23 8.15
N GLY A 140 10.97 17.57 8.01
CA GLY A 140 10.51 18.91 7.62
C GLY A 140 11.00 19.36 6.24
N GLN A 141 11.34 18.42 5.36
CA GLN A 141 11.94 18.70 4.05
C GLN A 141 10.91 18.94 2.92
N GLY A 142 9.63 18.63 3.17
CA GLY A 142 8.55 18.83 2.19
C GLY A 142 7.37 17.89 2.40
N PRO A 143 6.43 17.83 1.44
CA PRO A 143 5.23 17.01 1.57
C PRO A 143 5.56 15.52 1.54
N VAL A 144 4.82 14.75 2.35
CA VAL A 144 4.77 13.29 2.27
C VAL A 144 3.41 12.91 1.70
N VAL A 145 3.42 12.17 0.60
CA VAL A 145 2.24 11.57 -0.02
C VAL A 145 2.24 10.08 0.31
N PHE A 146 1.08 9.54 0.65
CA PHE A 146 0.93 8.11 0.95
C PHE A 146 -0.16 7.48 0.08
N MET A 147 0.17 6.36 -0.54
CA MET A 147 -0.76 5.46 -1.22
C MET A 147 -0.64 4.07 -0.60
N ASP A 148 -1.76 3.51 -0.15
CA ASP A 148 -1.82 2.16 0.38
C ASP A 148 -1.65 1.10 -0.72
N THR A 149 -1.50 -0.16 -0.30
CA THR A 149 -1.54 -1.28 -1.22
C THR A 149 -2.91 -1.35 -1.89
N VAL A 150 -2.92 -1.46 -3.22
CA VAL A 150 -4.12 -1.68 -4.04
C VAL A 150 -4.99 -2.82 -3.49
N LEU A 151 -6.32 -2.67 -3.61
CA LEU A 151 -7.25 -3.75 -3.28
C LEU A 151 -6.99 -5.00 -4.13
N PRO A 152 -7.26 -6.21 -3.63
CA PRO A 152 -7.03 -7.42 -4.41
C PRO A 152 -7.91 -7.46 -5.65
N SER A 153 -7.45 -8.14 -6.71
CA SER A 153 -8.24 -8.38 -7.90
C SER A 153 -9.53 -9.11 -7.58
N ALA A 154 -10.63 -8.74 -8.24
CA ALA A 154 -11.90 -9.47 -8.15
C ALA A 154 -11.79 -10.94 -8.61
N ASP A 155 -10.77 -11.28 -9.41
CA ASP A 155 -10.50 -12.66 -9.85
C ASP A 155 -10.20 -13.61 -8.67
N CYS A 156 -9.78 -13.09 -7.51
CA CYS A 156 -9.57 -13.93 -6.32
C CYS A 156 -10.88 -14.55 -5.79
N ARG A 157 -12.05 -14.19 -6.31
CA ARG A 157 -13.31 -14.88 -5.96
C ARG A 157 -13.32 -16.33 -6.44
N ASP A 158 -12.66 -16.62 -7.56
CA ASP A 158 -12.65 -17.96 -8.16
C ASP A 158 -11.62 -18.88 -7.50
N ASP A 159 -10.46 -18.33 -7.12
CA ASP A 159 -9.43 -19.00 -6.32
C ASP A 159 -8.89 -18.01 -5.26
N PRO A 160 -9.46 -18.00 -4.04
CA PRO A 160 -9.12 -16.98 -3.05
C PRO A 160 -7.70 -17.02 -2.53
N GLN A 161 -7.05 -18.19 -2.51
CA GLN A 161 -5.73 -18.37 -1.90
C GLN A 161 -5.65 -17.68 -0.51
N THR A 162 -4.69 -16.78 -0.32
CA THR A 162 -4.51 -16.01 0.92
C THR A 162 -5.54 -14.89 1.12
N PHE A 163 -6.38 -14.60 0.12
CA PHE A 163 -7.45 -13.60 0.17
C PHE A 163 -8.81 -14.17 0.59
N ALA A 164 -8.91 -15.44 0.98
CA ALA A 164 -10.17 -16.04 1.47
C ALA A 164 -10.90 -15.17 2.52
N PRO A 165 -10.24 -14.61 3.55
CA PRO A 165 -10.92 -13.76 4.54
C PRO A 165 -11.53 -12.49 3.92
N HIS A 166 -10.88 -11.95 2.88
CA HIS A 166 -11.33 -10.76 2.15
C HIS A 166 -12.54 -11.07 1.28
N VAL A 167 -12.51 -12.19 0.55
CA VAL A 167 -13.64 -12.69 -0.25
C VAL A 167 -14.85 -12.95 0.65
N GLU A 168 -14.66 -13.61 1.78
CA GLU A 168 -15.74 -13.88 2.72
C GLU A 168 -16.33 -12.61 3.33
N MET A 169 -15.50 -11.63 3.72
CA MET A 169 -15.98 -10.33 4.19
C MET A 169 -16.90 -9.67 3.16
N ALA A 170 -16.49 -9.69 1.89
CA ALA A 170 -17.30 -9.12 0.81
C ALA A 170 -18.60 -9.91 0.61
N ALA A 171 -18.56 -11.24 0.59
CA ALA A 171 -19.73 -12.10 0.46
C ALA A 171 -20.74 -11.90 1.61
N ARG A 172 -20.24 -11.64 2.83
CA ARG A 172 -21.05 -11.27 4.00
C ARG A 172 -21.56 -9.83 3.94
N GLY A 173 -21.20 -9.02 2.94
CA GLY A 173 -21.66 -7.64 2.80
C GLY A 173 -21.08 -6.66 3.83
N ASP A 174 -19.93 -6.97 4.42
CA ASP A 174 -19.25 -6.10 5.41
C ASP A 174 -18.18 -5.21 4.77
N GLY A 175 -17.87 -5.43 3.48
CA GLY A 175 -16.74 -4.82 2.77
C GLY A 175 -16.68 -3.29 2.87
N ALA A 176 -17.70 -2.59 2.36
CA ALA A 176 -17.73 -1.13 2.39
C ALA A 176 -17.67 -0.54 3.81
N SER A 177 -18.44 -1.09 4.75
CA SER A 177 -18.43 -0.63 6.14
C SER A 177 -17.05 -0.79 6.78
N TYR A 178 -16.36 -1.91 6.52
CA TYR A 178 -15.03 -2.13 7.08
C TYR A 178 -13.95 -1.29 6.40
N HIS A 179 -14.04 -1.11 5.08
CA HIS A 179 -13.13 -0.24 4.34
C HIS A 179 -13.29 1.22 4.77
N ALA A 180 -14.52 1.71 4.93
CA ALA A 180 -14.79 3.05 5.45
C ALA A 180 -14.24 3.25 6.88
N ARG A 181 -14.38 2.23 7.74
CA ARG A 181 -13.77 2.21 9.08
C ARG A 181 -12.25 2.31 9.00
N TYR A 182 -11.60 1.51 8.16
CA TYR A 182 -10.17 1.56 7.91
C TYR A 182 -9.72 2.95 7.44
N LEU A 183 -10.37 3.53 6.42
CA LEU A 183 -10.01 4.85 5.89
C LEU A 183 -10.21 5.98 6.91
N ARG A 184 -11.19 5.87 7.81
CA ARG A 184 -11.36 6.81 8.92
C ARG A 184 -10.19 6.73 9.89
N LEU A 185 -9.84 5.52 10.35
CA LEU A 185 -8.76 5.30 11.31
C LEU A 185 -7.39 5.63 10.70
N LEU A 186 -7.19 5.33 9.42
CA LEU A 186 -5.98 5.70 8.67
C LEU A 186 -5.80 7.22 8.64
N ARG A 187 -6.84 7.97 8.27
CA ARG A 187 -6.78 9.44 8.27
C ARG A 187 -6.46 10.01 9.66
N GLN A 188 -6.99 9.41 10.72
CA GLN A 188 -6.66 9.82 12.09
C GLN A 188 -5.18 9.54 12.43
N ALA A 189 -4.67 8.36 12.05
CA ALA A 189 -3.28 7.96 12.32
C ALA A 189 -2.25 8.78 11.52
N LEU A 190 -2.60 9.17 10.28
CA LEU A 190 -1.75 10.01 9.43
C LEU A 190 -1.69 11.46 9.93
N GLY A 191 -2.79 11.99 10.48
CA GLY A 191 -2.82 13.37 10.99
C GLY A 191 -2.36 14.39 9.94
N GLN A 192 -1.29 15.13 10.25
CA GLN A 192 -0.64 16.07 9.33
C GLN A 192 0.65 15.51 8.72
N ASP A 193 1.05 14.29 9.08
CA ASP A 193 2.34 13.71 8.67
C ASP A 193 2.37 13.37 7.18
N ALA A 194 1.21 13.03 6.59
CA ALA A 194 1.11 12.77 5.16
C ALA A 194 -0.28 13.02 4.59
N ARG A 195 -0.31 13.32 3.29
CA ARG A 195 -1.53 13.32 2.48
C ARG A 195 -1.80 11.91 1.96
N HIS A 196 -2.92 11.32 2.36
CA HIS A 196 -3.41 10.08 1.76
C HIS A 196 -4.00 10.32 0.38
N VAL A 197 -3.59 9.52 -0.59
CA VAL A 197 -4.12 9.48 -1.95
C VAL A 197 -4.76 8.10 -2.16
N PRO A 198 -6.11 8.03 -2.22
CA PRO A 198 -6.80 6.74 -2.34
C PRO A 198 -6.61 6.12 -3.72
N GLN A 199 -6.87 4.82 -3.81
CA GLN A 199 -7.03 4.12 -5.08
C GLN A 199 -8.04 4.83 -6.00
N PRO A 200 -7.76 4.97 -7.33
CA PRO A 200 -8.69 5.60 -8.26
C PRO A 200 -10.06 4.92 -8.25
N ALA A 201 -11.15 5.68 -8.09
CA ALA A 201 -12.50 5.15 -7.93
C ALA A 201 -12.97 4.34 -9.16
N ASP A 202 -12.52 4.69 -10.36
CA ASP A 202 -12.78 4.00 -11.62
C ASP A 202 -12.12 2.60 -11.72
N THR A 203 -11.24 2.26 -10.77
CA THR A 203 -10.57 0.95 -10.72
C THR A 203 -11.20 -0.01 -9.71
N ILE A 204 -12.10 0.48 -8.85
CA ILE A 204 -12.69 -0.29 -7.75
C ILE A 204 -13.95 -1.01 -8.24
N LEU A 205 -14.03 -2.31 -7.96
CA LEU A 205 -15.21 -3.15 -8.18
C LEU A 205 -15.78 -3.60 -6.84
N ASP A 206 -17.11 -3.53 -6.72
CA ASP A 206 -17.86 -3.96 -5.53
C ASP A 206 -17.25 -3.45 -4.21
N GLU A 207 -16.81 -2.18 -4.23
CA GLU A 207 -16.31 -1.38 -3.10
C GLU A 207 -14.99 -1.84 -2.45
N VAL A 208 -14.60 -3.11 -2.60
CA VAL A 208 -13.43 -3.71 -1.93
C VAL A 208 -12.56 -4.58 -2.83
N PHE A 209 -12.78 -4.59 -4.14
CA PHE A 209 -11.89 -5.25 -5.10
C PHE A 209 -11.36 -4.25 -6.13
N THR A 210 -10.29 -4.64 -6.81
CA THR A 210 -9.81 -3.96 -8.01
C THR A 210 -10.29 -4.73 -9.24
N ALA A 211 -10.76 -4.00 -10.25
CA ALA A 211 -11.19 -4.61 -11.50
C ALA A 211 -10.01 -5.34 -12.17
N PRO A 212 -10.19 -6.58 -12.69
CA PRO A 212 -9.09 -7.43 -13.13
C PRO A 212 -8.17 -6.83 -14.20
N GLU A 213 -8.69 -5.97 -15.07
CA GLU A 213 -7.93 -5.28 -16.12
C GLU A 213 -6.80 -4.38 -15.59
N TRP A 214 -6.87 -3.97 -14.32
CA TRP A 214 -5.83 -3.20 -13.63
C TRP A 214 -4.79 -4.08 -12.92
N MET A 215 -5.07 -5.37 -12.76
CA MET A 215 -4.27 -6.31 -11.99
C MET A 215 -3.55 -7.33 -12.89
N ARG A 216 -4.24 -7.87 -13.90
CA ARG A 216 -3.69 -8.85 -14.84
C ARG A 216 -2.49 -8.27 -15.60
N GLY A 217 -1.46 -9.08 -15.76
CA GLY A 217 -0.19 -8.66 -16.36
C GLY A 217 0.70 -7.86 -15.40
N SER A 218 0.51 -8.03 -14.09
CA SER A 218 1.41 -7.44 -13.10
C SER A 218 2.81 -8.05 -13.19
N MET A 219 3.78 -7.25 -12.76
CA MET A 219 5.20 -7.56 -12.90
C MET A 219 5.86 -7.60 -11.52
N ARG A 220 6.71 -8.61 -11.30
CA ARG A 220 7.53 -8.71 -10.08
C ARG A 220 8.49 -7.54 -10.00
N MET A 221 8.69 -7.07 -8.77
CA MET A 221 9.77 -6.14 -8.48
C MET A 221 11.13 -6.83 -8.68
N GLN A 222 11.75 -6.62 -9.83
CA GLN A 222 13.08 -7.11 -10.18
C GLN A 222 13.92 -5.97 -10.79
N PRO A 223 15.19 -5.78 -10.37
CA PRO A 223 15.99 -4.65 -10.83
C PRO A 223 16.62 -4.87 -12.22
N ARG A 224 16.76 -6.13 -12.65
CA ARG A 224 17.55 -6.49 -13.84
C ARG A 224 16.73 -6.84 -15.08
N ARG A 225 15.50 -7.26 -14.88
CA ARG A 225 14.61 -7.70 -15.95
C ARG A 225 13.16 -7.65 -15.50
N ASP A 226 12.30 -7.54 -16.48
CA ASP A 226 10.87 -7.64 -16.32
C ASP A 226 10.49 -9.12 -16.15
N VAL A 227 9.89 -9.46 -15.01
CA VAL A 227 9.42 -10.82 -14.72
C VAL A 227 7.93 -10.76 -14.42
N PRO A 228 7.06 -11.33 -15.26
CA PRO A 228 5.63 -11.41 -14.98
C PRO A 228 5.34 -12.18 -13.69
N HIS A 229 4.28 -11.79 -12.99
CA HIS A 229 3.67 -12.68 -12.01
C HIS A 229 2.89 -13.80 -12.72
N GLU A 230 2.54 -14.83 -11.94
CA GLU A 230 1.62 -15.88 -12.39
C GLU A 230 0.21 -15.31 -12.56
N SER A 231 -0.64 -15.98 -13.34
CA SER A 231 -2.00 -15.51 -13.62
C SER A 231 -2.89 -15.45 -12.38
N THR A 232 -2.52 -16.16 -11.31
CA THR A 232 -3.23 -16.19 -10.03
C THR A 232 -2.66 -15.21 -9.00
N GLU A 233 -1.84 -14.23 -9.43
CA GLU A 233 -1.39 -13.15 -8.55
C GLU A 233 -2.46 -12.04 -8.49
N TYR A 234 -3.13 -11.93 -7.34
CA TYR A 234 -4.23 -10.98 -7.17
C TYR A 234 -3.86 -9.72 -6.38
N GLY A 235 -2.64 -9.62 -5.84
CA GLY A 235 -2.23 -8.53 -4.95
C GLY A 235 -1.43 -7.42 -5.63
N HIS A 236 -0.92 -7.63 -6.84
CA HIS A 236 -0.08 -6.65 -7.53
C HIS A 236 -0.77 -6.09 -8.77
N ALA A 237 -0.68 -4.78 -8.94
CA ALA A 237 -1.24 -4.09 -10.09
C ALA A 237 -0.31 -4.14 -11.31
N ASN A 238 -0.87 -3.92 -12.49
CA ASN A 238 -0.14 -3.85 -13.74
C ASN A 238 0.39 -2.42 -14.03
N PRO A 239 1.26 -2.23 -15.03
CA PRO A 239 1.81 -0.92 -15.36
C PRO A 239 0.76 0.14 -15.77
N ALA A 240 -0.39 -0.27 -16.32
CA ALA A 240 -1.45 0.67 -16.68
C ALA A 240 -2.08 1.31 -15.43
N TYR A 241 -2.30 0.51 -14.37
CA TYR A 241 -2.67 1.04 -13.06
C TYR A 241 -1.54 1.87 -12.45
N GLY A 242 -0.28 1.42 -12.60
CA GLY A 242 0.90 2.20 -12.20
C GLY A 242 0.91 3.61 -12.78
N ALA A 243 0.51 3.79 -14.04
CA ALA A 243 0.36 5.11 -14.65
C ALA A 243 -0.72 5.95 -13.95
N ARG A 244 -1.84 5.36 -13.55
CA ARG A 244 -2.87 6.06 -12.75
C ARG A 244 -2.35 6.50 -11.39
N GLN A 245 -1.52 5.68 -10.74
CA GLN A 245 -0.87 6.07 -9.49
C GLN A 245 0.03 7.29 -9.69
N VAL A 246 0.84 7.30 -10.76
CA VAL A 246 1.71 8.45 -11.07
C VAL A 246 0.90 9.71 -11.37
N ASP A 247 -0.19 9.62 -12.13
CA ASP A 247 -1.09 10.76 -12.37
C ASP A 247 -1.56 11.38 -11.03
N LEU A 248 -1.99 10.55 -10.08
CA LEU A 248 -2.46 10.99 -8.77
C LEU A 248 -1.35 11.57 -7.90
N ILE A 249 -0.15 10.98 -7.95
CA ILE A 249 1.03 11.48 -7.23
C ILE A 249 1.38 12.88 -7.72
N VAL A 250 1.49 13.06 -9.05
CA VAL A 250 1.81 14.36 -9.65
C VAL A 250 0.75 15.40 -9.27
N ALA A 251 -0.53 15.04 -9.36
CA ALA A 251 -1.62 15.93 -8.96
C ALA A 251 -1.59 16.28 -7.46
N ALA A 252 -1.22 15.34 -6.59
CA ALA A 252 -1.15 15.56 -5.15
C ALA A 252 0.01 16.45 -4.70
N LEU A 253 1.07 16.54 -5.51
CA LEU A 253 2.27 17.35 -5.25
C LEU A 253 2.21 18.71 -5.92
N GLY A 254 1.45 18.84 -7.01
CA GLY A 254 1.25 20.11 -7.73
C GLY A 254 0.19 21.04 -7.13
N SER A 255 -0.53 20.58 -6.10
CA SER A 255 -1.58 21.33 -5.39
C SER A 255 -1.10 21.79 -4.02
#